data_AF-A0AAV3TCJ0-F1
#
_entry.id   AF-A0AAV3TCJ0-F1
#
_cell.length_a   1.000
_cell.length_b   1.000
_cell.length_c   1.000
_cell.angle_alpha   90.00
_cell.angle_beta   90.00
_cell.angle_gamma   90.00
#
_symmetry.space_group_name_H-M   'P 1'
#
loop_
_entity.id
_entity.type
_entity.pdbx_description
1 polymer ?
#
loop_
_entity_poly.entity_id
_entity_poly.type
_entity_poly.pdbx_seq_one_letter_code
_entity_poly.pdbx_strand_id
1 'polypeptide(L)'
;MNRRTFVGTAVGLAGFGTLGTGSAVQNGNGRGNSNGNGRGNGDGGLVNAEETGSGAIVATDDGFVISDQEITVDNGVGYDGGEGAYIIYNDGYDGEISNNEISVDEVPESPTFGIRVEGGDVDVRSNTVDGDDALGKQFLSIGVADGATGRAEDNTLNGGHRVGILAEGSGTDISIRSNDVTGLGPKSDGWAENGIQISGDATGDVRDNTVEDHWWDLDNFQSSGIILYQPGDSINIQRNEVRNNDAGIALWGGDRHNAIHNAVEVSEADPGENGVAHYGVLVLDTENTGVRQNTISATDGDIGILVYSSAENTKLIGNDVSGFDELIVDQGADTKLPNPFDPNS
;
A
#
# COMPACT_ATOMS: atom_id res chain seq x y z
N MET A 1 -21.79 7.43 -11.05
CA MET A 1 -20.65 7.88 -11.87
C MET A 1 -20.95 7.59 -13.34
N ASN A 2 -20.59 8.49 -14.25
CA ASN A 2 -20.71 8.22 -15.69
C ASN A 2 -19.52 7.37 -16.11
N ARG A 3 -19.75 6.09 -16.44
CA ARG A 3 -18.73 5.18 -16.98
C ARG A 3 -18.06 5.83 -18.19
N ARG A 4 -16.72 5.93 -18.21
CA ARG A 4 -15.99 6.42 -19.39
C ARG A 4 -16.04 5.31 -20.45
N THR A 5 -16.91 5.49 -21.44
CA THR A 5 -16.94 4.56 -22.59
C THR A 5 -15.71 4.82 -23.45
N PHE A 6 -14.77 3.87 -23.47
CA PHE A 6 -13.59 3.95 -24.31
C PHE A 6 -13.97 3.71 -25.78
N VAL A 7 -13.77 4.73 -26.61
CA VAL A 7 -13.81 4.60 -28.09
C VAL A 7 -12.40 4.80 -28.61
N GLY A 8 -11.63 3.72 -28.64
CA GLY A 8 -10.33 3.68 -29.30
C GLY A 8 -10.50 4.01 -30.78
N THR A 9 -10.14 5.24 -31.18
CA THR A 9 -10.14 5.63 -32.59
C THR A 9 -8.76 5.34 -33.16
N ALA A 10 -8.60 4.21 -33.85
CA ALA A 10 -7.40 3.92 -34.63
C ALA A 10 -7.31 4.90 -35.82
N VAL A 11 -6.51 5.96 -35.68
CA VAL A 11 -6.16 6.87 -36.78
C VAL A 11 -4.68 6.70 -37.11
N GLY A 12 -4.40 6.08 -38.25
CA GLY A 12 -3.07 6.00 -38.82
C GLY A 12 -2.58 7.37 -39.30
N LEU A 13 -1.44 7.81 -38.80
CA LEU A 13 -0.63 8.86 -39.40
C LEU A 13 0.78 8.33 -39.66
N ALA A 14 1.15 8.28 -40.94
CA ALA A 14 2.51 8.05 -41.38
C ALA A 14 3.32 9.35 -41.27
N GLY A 15 4.39 9.34 -40.48
CA GLY A 15 5.34 10.44 -40.37
C GLY A 15 6.68 9.92 -39.85
N PHE A 16 7.68 9.89 -40.74
CA PHE A 16 9.04 9.44 -40.45
C PHE A 16 9.73 10.30 -39.38
N GLY A 17 10.12 9.65 -38.28
CA GLY A 17 11.10 10.12 -37.31
C GLY A 17 11.63 8.91 -36.55
N THR A 18 12.88 8.52 -36.80
CA THR A 18 13.56 7.42 -36.11
C THR A 18 13.76 7.77 -34.64
N LEU A 19 12.91 7.22 -33.78
CA LEU A 19 13.06 7.09 -32.34
C LEU A 19 13.07 5.58 -32.04
N GLY A 20 13.99 5.14 -31.18
CA GLY A 20 14.20 3.73 -30.87
C GLY A 20 12.96 3.13 -30.21
N THR A 21 12.37 2.15 -30.89
CA THR A 21 11.32 1.28 -30.36
C THR A 21 11.97 0.17 -29.54
N GLY A 22 12.19 0.40 -28.25
CA GLY A 22 12.26 -0.69 -27.29
C GLY A 22 10.82 -0.97 -26.86
N SER A 23 10.21 -2.04 -27.37
CA SER A 23 8.94 -2.52 -26.81
C SER A 23 9.27 -3.23 -25.49
N ALA A 24 8.85 -2.67 -24.37
CA ALA A 24 9.05 -3.17 -23.01
C ALA A 24 7.99 -4.22 -22.61
N VAL A 25 7.63 -5.12 -23.51
CA VAL A 25 6.90 -6.34 -23.14
C VAL A 25 7.62 -7.49 -23.80
N GLN A 26 8.61 -8.04 -23.10
CA GLN A 26 9.10 -9.36 -23.46
C GLN A 26 8.05 -10.34 -22.96
N ASN A 27 6.99 -10.52 -23.75
CA ASN A 27 5.97 -11.52 -23.50
C ASN A 27 6.71 -12.86 -23.37
N GLY A 28 6.86 -13.33 -22.14
CA GLY A 28 7.50 -14.58 -21.80
C GLY A 28 6.75 -15.64 -22.58
N ASN A 29 7.35 -16.07 -23.69
CA ASN A 29 6.74 -16.90 -24.70
C ASN A 29 6.05 -18.07 -23.99
N GLY A 30 4.72 -17.98 -23.82
CA GLY A 30 3.89 -19.06 -23.32
C GLY A 30 4.31 -20.29 -24.11
N ARG A 31 4.76 -21.32 -23.41
CA ARG A 31 5.24 -22.57 -24.01
C ARG A 31 4.10 -23.15 -24.86
N GLY A 32 4.09 -22.80 -26.13
CA GLY A 32 3.13 -23.29 -27.10
C GLY A 32 3.28 -24.80 -27.25
N ASN A 33 2.40 -25.55 -26.59
CA ASN A 33 2.14 -26.93 -26.93
C ASN A 33 0.72 -27.05 -27.50
N SER A 34 0.59 -26.71 -28.78
CA SER A 34 -0.64 -26.87 -29.54
C SER A 34 -0.78 -28.31 -30.05
N ASN A 35 -1.22 -29.23 -29.17
CA ASN A 35 -2.03 -30.38 -29.59
C ASN A 35 -2.58 -31.15 -28.38
N GLY A 36 -3.87 -30.99 -28.08
CA GLY A 36 -4.50 -31.85 -27.07
C GLY A 36 -5.88 -31.38 -26.62
N ASN A 37 -6.91 -31.81 -27.33
CA ASN A 37 -8.30 -31.70 -26.93
C ASN A 37 -8.54 -32.44 -25.59
N GLY A 38 -8.78 -31.73 -24.48
CA GLY A 38 -9.34 -32.34 -23.27
C GLY A 38 -9.01 -31.70 -21.92
N ARG A 39 -10.00 -30.95 -21.39
CA ARG A 39 -10.25 -30.58 -19.99
C ARG A 39 -9.32 -29.55 -19.36
N GLY A 40 -9.96 -28.45 -18.95
CA GLY A 40 -9.38 -27.22 -18.39
C GLY A 40 -8.36 -27.45 -17.29
N ASN A 41 -7.19 -26.90 -17.56
CA ASN A 41 -6.14 -26.61 -16.60
C ASN A 41 -5.72 -25.17 -16.90
N GLY A 42 -5.55 -24.36 -15.87
CA GLY A 42 -5.46 -22.90 -15.93
C GLY A 42 -4.32 -22.39 -16.81
N ASP A 43 -4.68 -22.05 -18.05
CA ASP A 43 -3.95 -21.05 -18.80
C ASP A 43 -4.41 -19.71 -18.24
N GLY A 44 -3.57 -19.09 -17.42
CA GLY A 44 -3.77 -17.70 -17.03
C GLY A 44 -3.95 -16.82 -18.24
N GLY A 45 -4.73 -15.76 -18.08
CA GLY A 45 -5.06 -14.92 -19.21
C GLY A 45 -5.92 -13.73 -18.87
N LEU A 46 -6.02 -12.88 -19.89
CA LEU A 46 -6.87 -11.71 -19.92
C LEU A 46 -8.28 -12.12 -20.32
N VAL A 47 -9.24 -11.94 -19.42
CA VAL A 47 -10.68 -12.05 -19.68
C VAL A 47 -11.29 -10.68 -19.45
N ASN A 48 -12.05 -10.17 -20.43
CA ASN A 48 -12.58 -8.81 -20.41
C ASN A 48 -11.52 -7.75 -20.05
N ALA A 49 -10.29 -7.97 -20.51
CA ALA A 49 -9.18 -7.05 -20.35
C ALA A 49 -8.35 -7.02 -21.65
N GLU A 50 -7.65 -5.92 -21.91
CA GLU A 50 -6.79 -5.77 -23.07
C GLU A 50 -5.47 -5.08 -22.73
N GLU A 51 -4.42 -5.44 -23.48
CA GLU A 51 -3.16 -4.70 -23.47
C GLU A 51 -3.31 -3.47 -24.38
N THR A 52 -2.96 -2.29 -23.86
CA THR A 52 -3.00 -1.04 -24.61
C THR A 52 -1.77 -0.92 -25.51
N GLY A 53 -1.80 0.04 -26.44
CA GLY A 53 -0.62 0.35 -27.27
C GLY A 53 0.60 0.85 -26.47
N SER A 54 0.44 1.16 -25.18
CA SER A 54 1.54 1.54 -24.28
C SER A 54 2.13 0.37 -23.50
N GLY A 55 1.49 -0.81 -23.53
CA GLY A 55 1.91 -1.99 -22.74
C GLY A 55 1.22 -2.12 -21.38
N ALA A 56 0.33 -1.20 -21.02
CA ALA A 56 -0.52 -1.35 -19.84
C ALA A 56 -1.65 -2.33 -20.10
N ILE A 57 -2.19 -2.97 -19.06
CA ILE A 57 -3.34 -3.86 -19.14
C ILE A 57 -4.55 -3.18 -18.49
N VAL A 58 -5.65 -3.08 -19.22
CA VAL A 58 -6.87 -2.39 -18.76
C VAL A 58 -8.06 -3.33 -18.75
N ALA A 59 -8.87 -3.25 -17.69
CA ALA A 59 -10.18 -3.90 -17.66
C ALA A 59 -11.13 -3.21 -18.66
N THR A 60 -11.96 -4.00 -19.34
CA THR A 60 -12.86 -3.54 -20.41
C THR A 60 -14.34 -3.82 -20.16
N ASP A 61 -14.66 -4.74 -19.25
CA ASP A 61 -16.03 -5.07 -18.84
C ASP A 61 -16.04 -5.77 -17.47
N ASP A 62 -17.23 -5.92 -16.89
CA ASP A 62 -17.44 -6.64 -15.63
C ASP A 62 -17.07 -8.13 -15.77
N GLY A 63 -16.66 -8.73 -14.66
CA GLY A 63 -16.15 -10.11 -14.61
C GLY A 63 -14.78 -10.25 -15.27
N PHE A 64 -13.99 -9.18 -15.29
CA PHE A 64 -12.64 -9.25 -15.83
C PHE A 64 -11.73 -10.13 -14.97
N VAL A 65 -10.73 -10.72 -15.62
CA VAL A 65 -9.65 -11.46 -14.97
C VAL A 65 -8.35 -11.04 -15.64
N ILE A 66 -7.42 -10.52 -14.87
CA ILE A 66 -6.04 -10.24 -15.30
C ILE A 66 -5.13 -11.13 -14.47
N SER A 67 -4.69 -12.24 -15.05
CA SER A 67 -3.97 -13.26 -14.28
C SER A 67 -2.77 -13.88 -14.97
N ASP A 68 -1.81 -14.32 -14.14
CA ASP A 68 -0.57 -15.00 -14.53
C ASP A 68 0.22 -14.23 -15.62
N GLN A 69 0.27 -12.91 -15.53
CA GLN A 69 1.10 -12.06 -16.39
C GLN A 69 2.48 -11.83 -15.79
N GLU A 70 3.52 -11.82 -16.63
CA GLU A 70 4.87 -11.38 -16.30
C GLU A 70 5.12 -10.06 -17.04
N ILE A 71 5.28 -8.97 -16.30
CA ILE A 71 5.34 -7.61 -16.84
C ILE A 71 6.62 -6.94 -16.35
N THR A 72 7.43 -6.44 -17.27
CA THR A 72 8.65 -5.68 -16.95
C THR A 72 8.56 -4.29 -17.55
N VAL A 73 8.73 -3.26 -16.75
CA VAL A 73 8.72 -1.86 -17.20
C VAL A 73 10.14 -1.31 -17.15
N ASP A 74 10.82 -1.37 -18.30
CA ASP A 74 12.15 -0.79 -18.55
C ASP A 74 12.01 0.40 -19.51
N ASN A 75 11.97 1.61 -18.95
CA ASN A 75 12.05 2.88 -19.66
C ASN A 75 10.91 3.16 -20.68
N GLY A 76 9.64 3.00 -20.28
CA GLY A 76 8.50 3.34 -21.15
C GLY A 76 7.08 3.09 -20.59
N VAL A 77 6.26 4.14 -20.73
CA VAL A 77 4.79 4.27 -20.84
C VAL A 77 3.87 3.28 -20.07
N GLY A 78 3.64 3.55 -18.78
CA GLY A 78 2.33 3.21 -18.19
C GLY A 78 1.20 3.96 -18.90
N TYR A 79 -0.04 3.48 -18.81
CA TYR A 79 -1.19 4.23 -19.35
C TYR A 79 -1.39 5.52 -18.54
N ASP A 80 -1.23 6.69 -19.17
CA ASP A 80 -1.55 8.00 -18.56
C ASP A 80 -3.06 8.22 -18.62
N GLY A 81 -3.73 8.02 -17.48
CA GLY A 81 -5.17 8.26 -17.31
C GLY A 81 -5.53 9.72 -16.98
N GLY A 82 -4.55 10.61 -16.89
CA GLY A 82 -4.67 12.00 -16.44
C GLY A 82 -4.47 12.20 -14.94
N GLU A 83 -4.46 11.13 -14.14
CA GLU A 83 -4.21 11.16 -12.68
C GLU A 83 -2.92 10.42 -12.28
N GLY A 84 -2.25 9.80 -13.24
CA GLY A 84 -1.02 9.05 -13.08
C GLY A 84 -0.84 8.03 -14.20
N ALA A 85 0.30 7.35 -14.19
CA ALA A 85 0.58 6.22 -15.06
C ALA A 85 0.25 4.90 -14.36
N TYR A 86 -0.28 3.91 -15.09
CA TYR A 86 -0.64 2.60 -14.52
C TYR A 86 -0.12 1.44 -15.37
N ILE A 87 0.29 0.35 -14.71
CA ILE A 87 0.67 -0.91 -15.39
C ILE A 87 -0.58 -1.79 -15.56
N ILE A 88 -1.34 -2.02 -14.50
CA ILE A 88 -2.66 -2.66 -14.55
C ILE A 88 -3.71 -1.67 -14.04
N TYR A 89 -4.81 -1.49 -14.77
CA TYR A 89 -5.84 -0.50 -14.44
C TYR A 89 -7.28 -1.01 -14.57
N ASN A 90 -8.11 -0.67 -13.58
CA ASN A 90 -9.56 -0.86 -13.58
C ASN A 90 -10.29 0.48 -13.39
N ASP A 91 -11.29 0.76 -14.25
CA ASP A 91 -12.16 1.95 -14.22
C ASP A 91 -13.63 1.56 -13.97
N GLY A 92 -13.89 1.01 -12.79
CA GLY A 92 -15.22 0.83 -12.25
C GLY A 92 -15.89 -0.49 -12.61
N TYR A 93 -15.12 -1.48 -13.09
CA TYR A 93 -15.61 -2.83 -13.34
C TYR A 93 -15.36 -3.74 -12.14
N ASP A 94 -16.23 -4.73 -11.98
CA ASP A 94 -16.05 -5.80 -11.00
C ASP A 94 -15.15 -6.90 -11.59
N GLY A 95 -14.23 -7.46 -10.82
CA GLY A 95 -13.32 -8.49 -11.35
C GLY A 95 -12.17 -8.89 -10.44
N GLU A 96 -11.12 -9.43 -11.06
CA GLU A 96 -9.98 -10.00 -10.34
C GLU A 96 -8.64 -9.69 -11.04
N ILE A 97 -7.63 -9.34 -10.25
CA ILE A 97 -6.23 -9.18 -10.67
C ILE A 97 -5.38 -10.13 -9.83
N SER A 98 -4.83 -11.19 -10.43
CA SER A 98 -4.15 -12.22 -9.63
C SER A 98 -2.93 -12.88 -10.23
N ASN A 99 -2.01 -13.35 -9.37
CA ASN A 99 -0.83 -14.11 -9.77
C ASN A 99 0.06 -13.40 -10.80
N ASN A 100 0.03 -12.07 -10.88
CA ASN A 100 0.89 -11.33 -11.80
C ASN A 100 2.24 -11.05 -11.14
N GLU A 101 3.31 -11.03 -11.93
CA GLU A 101 4.66 -10.62 -11.55
C GLU A 101 4.99 -9.33 -12.30
N ILE A 102 5.15 -8.23 -11.57
CA ILE A 102 5.36 -6.89 -12.11
C ILE A 102 6.71 -6.38 -11.61
N SER A 103 7.66 -6.17 -12.51
CA SER A 103 8.98 -5.57 -12.22
C SER A 103 9.05 -4.18 -12.84
N VAL A 104 9.48 -3.18 -12.09
CA VAL A 104 9.50 -1.78 -12.50
C VAL A 104 10.88 -1.18 -12.29
N ASP A 105 11.65 -1.07 -13.38
CA ASP A 105 13.04 -0.58 -13.33
C ASP A 105 13.12 0.94 -13.49
N GLU A 106 12.21 1.53 -14.28
CA GLU A 106 12.13 2.98 -14.48
C GLU A 106 10.68 3.43 -14.69
N VAL A 107 10.23 4.46 -13.96
CA VAL A 107 8.93 5.08 -14.18
C VAL A 107 9.06 6.47 -14.83
N PRO A 108 8.32 6.76 -15.91
CA PRO A 108 8.45 8.02 -16.64
C PRO A 108 7.75 9.19 -15.93
N GLU A 109 6.74 8.91 -15.09
CA GLU A 109 5.84 9.90 -14.51
C GLU A 109 5.63 9.68 -13.01
N SER A 110 5.06 10.68 -12.35
CA SER A 110 4.78 10.69 -10.92
C SER A 110 3.39 11.28 -10.70
N PRO A 111 2.42 10.55 -10.10
CA PRO A 111 2.54 9.18 -9.59
C PRO A 111 2.45 8.09 -10.69
N THR A 112 3.06 6.94 -10.43
CA THR A 112 2.87 5.70 -11.20
C THR A 112 2.40 4.58 -10.28
N PHE A 113 1.48 3.74 -10.75
CA PHE A 113 0.99 2.59 -10.01
C PHE A 113 1.31 1.27 -10.71
N GLY A 114 1.68 0.25 -9.92
CA GLY A 114 1.69 -1.13 -10.40
C GLY A 114 0.27 -1.59 -10.74
N ILE A 115 -0.61 -1.54 -9.75
CA ILE A 115 -2.03 -1.88 -9.92
C ILE A 115 -2.88 -0.71 -9.42
N ARG A 116 -3.78 -0.21 -10.27
CA ARG A 116 -4.73 0.85 -9.91
C ARG A 116 -6.17 0.38 -10.12
N VAL A 117 -6.97 0.48 -9.07
CA VAL A 117 -8.39 0.15 -9.06
C VAL A 117 -9.20 1.40 -8.69
N GLU A 118 -10.04 1.86 -9.61
CA GLU A 118 -10.97 2.97 -9.41
C GLU A 118 -12.40 2.45 -9.52
N GLY A 119 -13.19 2.51 -8.44
CA GLY A 119 -14.52 1.89 -8.39
C GLY A 119 -14.54 0.36 -8.55
N GLY A 120 -15.76 -0.21 -8.56
CA GLY A 120 -16.00 -1.66 -8.69
C GLY A 120 -15.75 -2.47 -7.41
N ASP A 121 -16.06 -3.77 -7.47
CA ASP A 121 -15.67 -4.78 -6.47
C ASP A 121 -14.56 -5.65 -7.08
N VAL A 122 -13.31 -5.42 -6.64
CA VAL A 122 -12.12 -6.05 -7.23
C VAL A 122 -11.30 -6.77 -6.17
N ASP A 123 -11.02 -8.05 -6.43
CA ASP A 123 -10.05 -8.83 -5.67
C ASP A 123 -8.66 -8.72 -6.35
N VAL A 124 -7.72 -8.04 -5.69
CA VAL A 124 -6.30 -7.96 -6.08
C VAL A 124 -5.51 -8.93 -5.21
N ARG A 125 -5.16 -10.11 -5.76
CA ARG A 125 -4.64 -11.21 -4.95
C ARG A 125 -3.40 -11.92 -5.50
N SER A 126 -2.49 -12.30 -4.62
CA SER A 126 -1.34 -13.14 -5.01
C SER A 126 -0.44 -12.55 -6.09
N ASN A 127 -0.38 -11.21 -6.20
CA ASN A 127 0.52 -10.54 -7.14
C ASN A 127 1.88 -10.27 -6.47
N THR A 128 2.93 -10.29 -7.27
CA THR A 128 4.25 -9.77 -6.91
C THR A 128 4.47 -8.45 -7.64
N VAL A 129 4.78 -7.39 -6.91
CA VAL A 129 5.14 -6.09 -7.49
C VAL A 129 6.47 -5.65 -6.90
N ASP A 130 7.45 -5.44 -7.76
CA ASP A 130 8.83 -5.10 -7.40
C ASP A 130 9.22 -3.80 -8.11
N GLY A 131 9.47 -2.74 -7.35
CA GLY A 131 9.95 -1.46 -7.85
C GLY A 131 11.43 -1.25 -7.53
N ASP A 132 12.24 -0.89 -8.53
CA ASP A 132 13.68 -0.64 -8.35
C ASP A 132 13.93 0.50 -7.35
N ASP A 133 14.88 0.33 -6.44
CA ASP A 133 15.31 1.34 -5.46
C ASP A 133 15.76 2.66 -6.10
N ALA A 134 16.17 2.64 -7.37
CA ALA A 134 16.62 3.81 -8.11
C ALA A 134 15.49 4.67 -8.71
N LEU A 135 14.21 4.31 -8.52
CA LEU A 135 13.10 5.12 -9.06
C LEU A 135 13.05 6.49 -8.35
N GLY A 136 13.64 7.53 -8.93
CA GLY A 136 13.58 8.89 -8.37
C GLY A 136 12.20 9.58 -8.41
N LYS A 137 11.09 8.81 -8.37
CA LYS A 137 9.71 9.24 -8.63
C LYS A 137 8.72 8.50 -7.71
N GLN A 138 7.49 9.00 -7.61
CA GLN A 138 6.46 8.33 -6.79
C GLN A 138 5.94 7.09 -7.52
N PHE A 139 6.37 5.93 -7.07
CA PHE A 139 5.79 4.64 -7.41
C PHE A 139 4.95 4.12 -6.24
N LEU A 140 3.77 3.58 -6.55
CA LEU A 140 2.86 2.95 -5.60
C LEU A 140 2.51 1.56 -6.11
N SER A 141 2.64 0.53 -5.28
CA SER A 141 2.47 -0.84 -5.78
C SER A 141 1.01 -1.15 -6.07
N ILE A 142 0.10 -0.86 -5.12
CA ILE A 142 -1.35 -0.99 -5.27
C ILE A 142 -2.05 0.30 -4.84
N GLY A 143 -2.91 0.85 -5.68
CA GLY A 143 -3.80 1.96 -5.37
C GLY A 143 -5.26 1.61 -5.58
N VAL A 144 -6.10 1.86 -4.58
CA VAL A 144 -7.54 1.60 -4.61
C VAL A 144 -8.29 2.88 -4.24
N ALA A 145 -9.19 3.34 -5.10
CA ALA A 145 -9.85 4.62 -4.96
C ALA A 145 -11.23 4.70 -5.60
N ASP A 146 -11.81 5.90 -5.59
CA ASP A 146 -13.04 6.25 -6.32
C ASP A 146 -14.25 5.37 -6.00
N GLY A 147 -14.37 4.98 -4.74
CA GLY A 147 -15.48 4.14 -4.28
C GLY A 147 -15.30 2.66 -4.56
N ALA A 148 -14.07 2.24 -4.87
CA ALA A 148 -13.74 0.83 -5.03
C ALA A 148 -13.92 0.05 -3.72
N THR A 149 -14.31 -1.20 -3.87
CA THR A 149 -14.41 -2.18 -2.79
C THR A 149 -13.68 -3.46 -3.19
N GLY A 150 -13.58 -4.41 -2.25
CA GLY A 150 -13.00 -5.72 -2.51
C GLY A 150 -11.82 -6.01 -1.58
N ARG A 151 -10.74 -6.57 -2.13
CA ARG A 151 -9.61 -7.06 -1.33
C ARG A 151 -8.26 -6.78 -1.97
N ALA A 152 -7.28 -6.47 -1.13
CA ALA A 152 -5.86 -6.64 -1.43
C ALA A 152 -5.34 -7.77 -0.54
N GLU A 153 -5.11 -8.95 -1.11
CA GLU A 153 -4.80 -10.16 -0.34
C GLU A 153 -3.61 -10.98 -0.86
N ASP A 154 -2.77 -11.49 0.03
CA ASP A 154 -1.68 -12.42 -0.30
C ASP A 154 -0.69 -11.85 -1.34
N ASN A 155 -0.54 -10.53 -1.45
CA ASN A 155 0.41 -9.91 -2.38
C ASN A 155 1.79 -9.77 -1.73
N THR A 156 2.84 -9.80 -2.55
CA THR A 156 4.22 -9.48 -2.15
C THR A 156 4.65 -8.20 -2.86
N LEU A 157 4.91 -7.13 -2.10
CA LEU A 157 5.14 -5.79 -2.61
C LEU A 157 6.48 -5.28 -2.09
N ASN A 158 7.42 -5.06 -2.99
CA ASN A 158 8.74 -4.54 -2.68
C ASN A 158 8.97 -3.23 -3.43
N GLY A 159 9.61 -2.26 -2.79
CA GLY A 159 10.08 -1.05 -3.46
C GLY A 159 8.99 -0.04 -3.80
N GLY A 160 7.97 0.08 -2.96
CA GLY A 160 6.97 1.13 -3.06
C GLY A 160 7.55 2.50 -2.67
N HIS A 161 8.02 3.29 -3.65
CA HIS A 161 8.68 4.59 -3.40
C HIS A 161 7.88 5.65 -2.65
N ARG A 162 6.56 5.47 -2.56
CA ARG A 162 5.68 6.32 -1.76
C ARG A 162 4.74 5.51 -0.88
N VAL A 163 4.02 4.56 -1.46
CA VAL A 163 3.12 3.67 -0.69
C VAL A 163 3.10 2.27 -1.28
N GLY A 164 3.20 1.23 -0.46
CA GLY A 164 2.96 -0.16 -0.89
C GLY A 164 1.49 -0.38 -1.28
N ILE A 165 0.56 -0.17 -0.34
CA ILE A 165 -0.89 -0.25 -0.57
C ILE A 165 -1.57 1.05 -0.14
N LEU A 166 -2.18 1.76 -1.07
CA LEU A 166 -2.96 2.97 -0.83
C LEU A 166 -4.46 2.71 -1.02
N ALA A 167 -5.26 2.95 0.00
CA ALA A 167 -6.71 3.10 -0.10
C ALA A 167 -7.09 4.57 0.12
N GLU A 168 -7.72 5.21 -0.87
CA GLU A 168 -8.00 6.64 -0.82
C GLU A 168 -9.41 7.00 -1.29
N GLY A 169 -9.97 8.05 -0.70
CA GLY A 169 -11.18 8.68 -1.19
C GLY A 169 -12.46 8.14 -0.56
N SER A 170 -13.43 9.03 -0.42
CA SER A 170 -14.74 8.71 0.16
C SER A 170 -15.46 7.61 -0.63
N GLY A 171 -16.03 6.66 0.11
CA GLY A 171 -16.76 5.52 -0.44
C GLY A 171 -15.87 4.32 -0.77
N THR A 172 -14.54 4.47 -0.75
CA THR A 172 -13.59 3.35 -0.87
C THR A 172 -13.61 2.54 0.43
N ASP A 173 -13.84 1.23 0.34
CA ASP A 173 -13.90 0.31 1.49
C ASP A 173 -13.24 -1.03 1.15
N ILE A 174 -12.04 -1.27 1.68
CA ILE A 174 -11.21 -2.40 1.28
C ILE A 174 -10.76 -3.27 2.46
N SER A 175 -10.68 -4.58 2.24
CA SER A 175 -9.98 -5.51 3.14
C SER A 175 -8.55 -5.73 2.66
N ILE A 176 -7.57 -5.32 3.46
CA ILE A 176 -6.14 -5.45 3.18
C ILE A 176 -5.59 -6.52 4.11
N ARG A 177 -5.26 -7.71 3.58
CA ARG A 177 -4.91 -8.86 4.42
C ARG A 177 -3.83 -9.76 3.89
N SER A 178 -3.02 -10.34 4.78
CA SER A 178 -2.02 -11.35 4.43
C SER A 178 -1.01 -10.89 3.38
N ASN A 179 -0.77 -9.58 3.23
CA ASN A 179 0.24 -9.07 2.32
C ASN A 179 1.60 -9.00 3.01
N ASP A 180 2.65 -9.13 2.20
CA ASP A 180 4.04 -8.86 2.57
C ASP A 180 4.46 -7.55 1.88
N VAL A 181 4.76 -6.52 2.65
CA VAL A 181 5.05 -5.17 2.15
C VAL A 181 6.38 -4.69 2.71
N THR A 182 7.38 -4.61 1.85
CA THR A 182 8.73 -4.17 2.21
C THR A 182 9.04 -2.83 1.56
N GLY A 183 9.48 -1.87 2.38
CA GLY A 183 9.96 -0.57 1.95
C GLY A 183 11.32 -0.67 1.26
N LEU A 184 11.92 0.49 0.98
CA LEU A 184 13.24 0.58 0.36
C LEU A 184 14.35 0.70 1.39
N GLY A 185 13.98 0.79 2.66
CA GLY A 185 14.88 1.14 3.72
C GLY A 185 15.04 2.67 3.86
N PRO A 186 16.23 3.14 4.25
CA PRO A 186 16.49 4.55 4.56
C PRO A 186 16.40 5.45 3.32
N LYS A 187 15.52 6.44 3.37
CA LYS A 187 15.33 7.41 2.28
C LYS A 187 15.62 8.83 2.71
N SER A 188 16.44 9.52 1.91
CA SER A 188 16.84 10.93 2.14
C SER A 188 16.35 11.88 1.03
N ASP A 189 15.55 11.39 0.09
CA ASP A 189 14.98 12.18 -0.99
C ASP A 189 13.60 11.68 -1.43
N GLY A 190 12.90 12.50 -2.21
CA GLY A 190 11.54 12.19 -2.66
C GLY A 190 10.51 12.37 -1.53
N TRP A 191 9.92 11.26 -1.08
CA TRP A 191 8.79 11.24 -0.16
C TRP A 191 9.03 10.17 0.91
N ALA A 192 8.61 10.48 2.14
CA ALA A 192 8.48 9.47 3.19
C ALA A 192 7.54 8.37 2.70
N GLU A 193 7.97 7.14 2.88
CA GLU A 193 7.28 5.96 2.34
C GLU A 193 6.43 5.30 3.41
N ASN A 194 5.28 4.79 2.98
CA ASN A 194 4.36 4.10 3.86
C ASN A 194 4.08 2.69 3.34
N GLY A 195 4.05 1.68 4.21
CA GLY A 195 3.71 0.34 3.75
C GLY A 195 2.24 0.26 3.33
N ILE A 196 1.34 0.55 4.27
CA ILE A 196 -0.11 0.57 4.05
C ILE A 196 -0.66 1.92 4.51
N GLN A 197 -1.39 2.60 3.62
CA GLN A 197 -2.05 3.86 3.90
C GLN A 197 -3.56 3.80 3.61
N ILE A 198 -4.37 4.23 4.57
CA ILE A 198 -5.80 4.54 4.34
C ILE A 198 -6.01 6.03 4.57
N SER A 199 -6.54 6.73 3.57
CA SER A 199 -6.65 8.20 3.60
C SER A 199 -7.87 8.77 2.88
N GLY A 200 -8.14 10.06 3.12
CA GLY A 200 -9.13 10.82 2.35
C GLY A 200 -10.56 10.29 2.47
N ASP A 201 -11.02 10.03 3.69
CA ASP A 201 -12.34 9.44 4.00
C ASP A 201 -12.54 7.97 3.55
N ALA A 202 -11.50 7.27 3.08
CA ALA A 202 -11.58 5.83 2.83
C ALA A 202 -11.71 5.04 4.15
N THR A 203 -12.37 3.88 4.09
CA THR A 203 -12.48 2.93 5.21
C THR A 203 -11.84 1.59 4.85
N GLY A 204 -11.70 0.71 5.85
CA GLY A 204 -11.23 -0.64 5.60
C GLY A 204 -10.90 -1.44 6.85
N ASP A 205 -10.38 -2.65 6.60
CA ASP A 205 -9.86 -3.58 7.60
C ASP A 205 -8.46 -4.02 7.17
N VAL A 206 -7.45 -3.74 8.00
CA VAL A 206 -6.04 -4.06 7.76
C VAL A 206 -5.63 -5.17 8.72
N ARG A 207 -5.43 -6.39 8.23
CA ARG A 207 -5.16 -7.51 9.13
C ARG A 207 -4.19 -8.55 8.61
N ASP A 208 -3.48 -9.17 9.54
CA ASP A 208 -2.64 -10.33 9.25
C ASP A 208 -1.57 -10.03 8.18
N ASN A 209 -1.14 -8.77 8.01
CA ASN A 209 -0.06 -8.38 7.07
C ASN A 209 1.31 -8.34 7.76
N THR A 210 2.37 -8.53 6.97
CA THR A 210 3.76 -8.20 7.35
C THR A 210 4.14 -6.89 6.65
N VAL A 211 4.64 -5.91 7.40
CA VAL A 211 5.05 -4.61 6.85
C VAL A 211 6.37 -4.17 7.47
N GLU A 212 7.39 -3.95 6.64
CA GLU A 212 8.72 -3.64 7.16
C GLU A 212 9.56 -2.69 6.30
N ASP A 213 10.57 -2.11 6.93
CA ASP A 213 11.67 -1.35 6.31
C ASP A 213 11.28 -0.02 5.66
N HIS A 214 10.36 0.73 6.28
CA HIS A 214 9.97 2.08 5.83
C HIS A 214 10.59 3.16 6.72
N TRP A 215 11.65 3.81 6.24
CA TRP A 215 12.42 4.79 7.01
C TRP A 215 12.54 6.12 6.27
N TRP A 216 12.65 7.22 7.02
CA TRP A 216 12.85 8.56 6.45
C TRP A 216 13.97 9.31 7.16
N ASP A 217 15.03 9.61 6.41
CA ASP A 217 16.29 10.19 6.91
C ASP A 217 16.25 11.73 7.02
N LEU A 218 15.12 12.41 6.81
CA LEU A 218 15.04 13.88 6.92
C LEU A 218 14.09 14.35 8.04
N ASP A 219 14.50 15.39 8.77
CA ASP A 219 13.88 15.91 10.02
C ASP A 219 12.45 16.50 9.90
N ASN A 220 11.71 16.28 8.82
CA ASN A 220 10.45 16.98 8.53
C ASN A 220 9.25 16.09 8.22
N PHE A 221 9.47 14.81 7.93
CA PHE A 221 8.42 13.84 7.70
C PHE A 221 8.75 12.56 8.44
N GLN A 222 7.84 11.60 8.36
CA GLN A 222 8.00 10.31 9.01
C GLN A 222 7.39 9.26 8.10
N SER A 223 8.14 8.19 7.86
CA SER A 223 7.63 6.98 7.20
C SER A 223 6.78 6.17 8.18
N SER A 224 5.94 5.28 7.69
CA SER A 224 5.12 4.43 8.57
C SER A 224 4.88 3.06 7.97
N GLY A 225 4.97 2.01 8.79
CA GLY A 225 4.52 0.69 8.35
C GLY A 225 3.04 0.74 7.98
N ILE A 226 2.18 1.13 8.92
CA ILE A 226 0.75 1.32 8.67
C ILE A 226 0.33 2.72 9.11
N ILE A 227 -0.27 3.51 8.22
CA ILE A 227 -0.78 4.85 8.53
C ILE A 227 -2.25 5.01 8.15
N LEU A 228 -3.02 5.58 9.08
CA LEU A 228 -4.28 6.23 8.77
C LEU A 228 -4.01 7.72 8.63
N TYR A 229 -4.31 8.31 7.49
CA TYR A 229 -4.08 9.73 7.23
C TYR A 229 -5.36 10.41 6.80
N GLN A 230 -6.08 10.98 7.78
CA GLN A 230 -7.42 11.54 7.62
C GLN A 230 -8.38 10.52 6.97
N PRO A 231 -8.53 9.32 7.57
CA PRO A 231 -9.40 8.27 7.04
C PRO A 231 -10.87 8.56 7.34
N GLY A 232 -11.76 7.70 6.83
CA GLY A 232 -13.11 7.53 7.38
C GLY A 232 -13.09 6.74 8.69
N ASP A 233 -14.18 6.75 9.44
CA ASP A 233 -14.25 6.18 10.79
C ASP A 233 -14.17 4.64 10.87
N SER A 234 -13.90 4.13 12.08
CA SER A 234 -14.09 2.72 12.47
C SER A 234 -13.19 1.70 11.77
N ILE A 235 -12.03 2.13 11.29
CA ILE A 235 -11.00 1.24 10.73
C ILE A 235 -10.42 0.32 11.81
N ASN A 236 -10.22 -0.94 11.44
CA ASN A 236 -9.57 -1.94 12.28
C ASN A 236 -8.20 -2.30 11.70
N ILE A 237 -7.17 -2.26 12.56
CA ILE A 237 -5.80 -2.67 12.27
C ILE A 237 -5.47 -3.80 13.24
N GLN A 238 -5.42 -5.04 12.75
CA GLN A 238 -5.36 -6.21 13.63
C GLN A 238 -4.37 -7.28 13.22
N ARG A 239 -3.61 -7.81 14.18
CA ARG A 239 -2.73 -8.97 13.97
C ARG A 239 -1.71 -8.78 12.86
N ASN A 240 -1.30 -7.54 12.61
CA ASN A 240 -0.21 -7.26 11.69
C ASN A 240 1.14 -7.41 12.42
N GLU A 241 2.15 -7.80 11.66
CA GLU A 241 3.55 -7.85 12.05
C GLU A 241 4.24 -6.65 11.38
N VAL A 242 4.65 -5.67 12.18
CA VAL A 242 5.17 -4.40 11.66
C VAL A 242 6.57 -4.18 12.22
N ARG A 243 7.59 -4.10 11.36
CA ARG A 243 8.98 -4.05 11.79
C ARG A 243 9.79 -2.94 11.16
N ASN A 244 10.71 -2.36 11.92
CA ASN A 244 11.77 -1.53 11.34
C ASN A 244 11.19 -0.41 10.45
N ASN A 245 10.35 0.45 11.05
CA ASN A 245 9.82 1.64 10.38
C ASN A 245 9.90 2.81 11.37
N ASP A 246 9.96 4.07 10.89
CA ASP A 246 10.00 5.24 11.80
C ASP A 246 8.79 5.26 12.75
N ALA A 247 7.59 5.00 12.21
CA ALA A 247 6.42 4.63 12.99
C ALA A 247 5.97 3.23 12.58
N GLY A 248 5.79 2.34 13.55
CA GLY A 248 5.10 1.08 13.29
C GLY A 248 3.68 1.33 12.82
N ILE A 249 2.84 1.89 13.70
CA ILE A 249 1.44 2.23 13.38
C ILE A 249 1.15 3.69 13.71
N ALA A 250 0.75 4.47 12.72
CA ALA A 250 0.30 5.85 12.90
C ALA A 250 -1.22 5.98 12.68
N LEU A 251 -1.93 6.50 13.68
CA LEU A 251 -3.35 6.79 13.63
C LEU A 251 -3.52 8.30 13.60
N TRP A 252 -3.76 8.88 12.41
CA TRP A 252 -3.90 10.32 12.23
C TRP A 252 -5.30 10.68 11.69
N GLY A 253 -6.17 11.18 12.58
CA GLY A 253 -7.53 11.59 12.25
C GLY A 253 -8.58 10.50 12.48
N GLY A 254 -9.85 10.87 12.31
CA GLY A 254 -11.02 9.99 12.33
C GLY A 254 -11.48 9.53 13.72
N ASP A 255 -12.58 8.78 13.76
CA ASP A 255 -13.22 8.32 15.00
C ASP A 255 -13.31 6.79 15.09
N ARG A 256 -13.20 6.26 16.32
CA ARG A 256 -13.42 4.85 16.68
C ARG A 256 -12.48 3.84 15.99
N HIS A 257 -11.26 4.23 15.67
CA HIS A 257 -10.24 3.31 15.16
C HIS A 257 -9.80 2.28 16.21
N ASN A 258 -9.35 1.12 15.75
CA ASN A 258 -8.85 0.07 16.65
C ASN A 258 -7.56 -0.56 16.11
N ALA A 259 -6.44 -0.34 16.79
CA ALA A 259 -5.19 -1.10 16.63
C ALA A 259 -5.12 -2.19 17.70
N ILE A 260 -5.35 -3.46 17.32
CA ILE A 260 -5.51 -4.57 18.26
C ILE A 260 -4.70 -5.80 17.88
N HIS A 261 -3.98 -6.41 18.84
CA HIS A 261 -3.20 -7.64 18.63
C HIS A 261 -2.10 -7.54 17.57
N ASN A 262 -1.60 -6.35 17.26
CA ASN A 262 -0.45 -6.20 16.38
C ASN A 262 0.85 -6.48 17.14
N ALA A 263 1.85 -6.97 16.41
CA ALA A 263 3.23 -7.04 16.85
C ALA A 263 4.00 -5.92 16.15
N VAL A 264 4.53 -4.96 16.91
CA VAL A 264 5.36 -3.87 16.41
C VAL A 264 6.76 -4.02 16.98
N GLU A 265 7.77 -4.06 16.12
CA GLU A 265 9.15 -4.30 16.50
C GLU A 265 10.12 -3.31 15.85
N VAL A 266 10.97 -2.65 16.64
CA VAL A 266 12.13 -1.91 16.12
C VAL A 266 13.39 -2.67 16.52
N SER A 267 13.92 -3.47 15.60
CA SER A 267 15.03 -4.40 15.87
C SER A 267 16.37 -3.92 15.35
N GLU A 268 16.35 -2.90 14.50
CA GLU A 268 17.53 -2.27 13.91
C GLU A 268 17.68 -0.86 14.47
N ALA A 269 18.93 -0.43 14.63
CA ALA A 269 19.20 0.95 14.97
C ALA A 269 18.78 1.85 13.81
N ASP A 270 18.26 3.04 14.12
CA ASP A 270 17.89 4.01 13.10
C ASP A 270 19.06 4.20 12.12
N PRO A 271 18.90 3.79 10.86
CA PRO A 271 19.93 4.02 9.86
C PRO A 271 20.12 5.50 9.54
N GLY A 272 19.13 6.35 9.84
CA GLY A 272 19.19 7.80 9.72
C GLY A 272 19.76 8.48 10.98
N GLU A 273 20.87 9.22 10.87
CA GLU A 273 21.35 10.08 11.97
C GLU A 273 20.58 11.43 12.03
N ASN A 274 19.26 11.41 11.87
CA ASN A 274 18.45 12.64 11.69
C ASN A 274 17.78 13.11 12.99
N GLY A 275 17.77 12.29 14.04
CA GLY A 275 17.12 12.62 15.31
C GLY A 275 15.60 12.69 15.21
N VAL A 276 15.02 12.06 14.19
CA VAL A 276 13.59 11.74 14.15
C VAL A 276 13.34 10.65 15.18
N ALA A 277 12.26 10.80 15.94
CA ALA A 277 11.90 9.83 16.95
C ALA A 277 11.23 8.60 16.32
N HIS A 278 11.55 7.43 16.86
CA HIS A 278 10.99 6.14 16.49
C HIS A 278 9.83 5.77 17.39
N TYR A 279 8.71 5.44 16.78
CA TYR A 279 7.46 5.18 17.47
C TYR A 279 6.96 3.76 17.21
N GLY A 280 6.60 3.05 18.28
CA GLY A 280 5.82 1.83 18.11
C GLY A 280 4.42 2.15 17.58
N VAL A 281 3.66 2.97 18.33
CA VAL A 281 2.33 3.46 17.93
C VAL A 281 2.21 4.95 18.16
N LEU A 282 1.80 5.68 17.13
CA LEU A 282 1.56 7.12 17.14
C LEU A 282 0.05 7.41 16.99
N VAL A 283 -0.53 8.23 17.87
CA VAL A 283 -1.96 8.57 17.86
C VAL A 283 -2.15 10.08 17.87
N LEU A 284 -2.71 10.65 16.78
CA LEU A 284 -2.90 12.08 16.58
C LEU A 284 -4.27 12.40 15.98
N ASP A 285 -4.90 13.48 16.43
CA ASP A 285 -6.17 13.99 15.88
C ASP A 285 -7.30 12.93 15.83
N THR A 286 -7.24 11.87 16.65
CA THR A 286 -8.23 10.80 16.66
C THR A 286 -9.26 10.99 17.78
N GLU A 287 -10.48 10.51 17.59
CA GLU A 287 -11.48 10.37 18.65
C GLU A 287 -11.80 8.90 18.95
N ASN A 288 -12.08 8.59 20.22
CA ASN A 288 -12.58 7.28 20.71
C ASN A 288 -11.77 6.05 20.27
N THR A 289 -10.47 6.23 20.00
CA THR A 289 -9.60 5.22 19.40
C THR A 289 -9.10 4.20 20.43
N GLY A 290 -8.93 2.94 20.01
CA GLY A 290 -8.37 1.88 20.84
C GLY A 290 -7.01 1.41 20.37
N VAL A 291 -6.00 1.47 21.24
CA VAL A 291 -4.72 0.78 21.07
C VAL A 291 -4.65 -0.30 22.15
N ARG A 292 -4.95 -1.55 21.80
CA ARG A 292 -5.19 -2.61 22.79
C ARG A 292 -4.50 -3.91 22.45
N GLN A 293 -3.96 -4.57 23.47
CA GLN A 293 -3.46 -5.94 23.35
C GLN A 293 -2.37 -6.10 22.27
N ASN A 294 -1.62 -5.05 21.98
CA ASN A 294 -0.49 -5.11 21.06
C ASN A 294 0.79 -5.53 21.82
N THR A 295 1.72 -6.15 21.12
CA THR A 295 3.10 -6.36 21.59
C THR A 295 3.99 -5.36 20.87
N ILE A 296 4.66 -4.48 21.59
CA ILE A 296 5.42 -3.35 21.05
C ILE A 296 6.81 -3.39 21.69
N SER A 297 7.84 -3.67 20.90
CA SER A 297 9.20 -3.83 21.41
C SER A 297 10.23 -3.09 20.58
N ALA A 298 11.28 -2.59 21.21
CA ALA A 298 12.43 -2.01 20.52
C ALA A 298 13.76 -2.49 21.10
N THR A 299 14.79 -2.55 20.27
CA THR A 299 16.20 -2.53 20.70
C THR A 299 16.80 -1.14 20.66
N ASP A 300 16.24 -0.27 19.82
CA ASP A 300 16.64 1.12 19.63
C ASP A 300 15.41 1.92 19.19
N GLY A 301 14.65 2.44 20.16
CA GLY A 301 13.43 3.19 19.85
C GLY A 301 13.14 4.24 20.91
N ASP A 302 12.62 5.38 20.47
CA ASP A 302 12.39 6.51 21.37
C ASP A 302 11.12 6.33 22.20
N ILE A 303 9.97 6.13 21.57
CA ILE A 303 8.67 6.08 22.25
C ILE A 303 7.82 4.88 21.84
N GLY A 304 7.46 4.02 22.79
CA GLY A 304 6.63 2.85 22.50
C GLY A 304 5.22 3.21 22.03
N ILE A 305 4.50 4.03 22.81
CA ILE A 305 3.20 4.60 22.42
C ILE A 305 3.18 6.10 22.72
N LEU A 306 2.94 6.92 21.70
CA LEU A 306 2.70 8.36 21.85
C LEU A 306 1.23 8.70 21.54
N VAL A 307 0.53 9.28 22.51
CA VAL A 307 -0.79 9.88 22.33
C VAL A 307 -0.63 11.40 22.35
N TYR A 308 -0.82 12.06 21.20
CA TYR A 308 -0.72 13.51 21.08
C TYR A 308 -1.88 14.24 21.77
N SER A 309 -1.64 15.51 22.12
CA SER A 309 -2.64 16.37 22.77
C SER A 309 -3.90 16.64 21.96
N SER A 310 -3.88 16.34 20.67
CA SER A 310 -5.04 16.46 19.79
C SER A 310 -5.89 15.18 19.72
N ALA A 311 -5.43 14.06 20.29
CA ALA A 311 -6.21 12.85 20.38
C ALA A 311 -7.11 12.87 21.64
N GLU A 312 -8.34 12.39 21.50
CA GLU A 312 -9.35 12.37 22.56
C GLU A 312 -9.87 10.95 22.82
N ASN A 313 -10.02 10.61 24.11
CA ASN A 313 -10.60 9.35 24.59
C ASN A 313 -9.92 8.09 24.04
N THR A 314 -8.60 8.16 23.86
CA THR A 314 -7.77 7.01 23.46
C THR A 314 -7.76 5.95 24.56
N LYS A 315 -7.96 4.68 24.21
CA LYS A 315 -7.96 3.55 25.14
C LYS A 315 -6.70 2.74 24.96
N LEU A 316 -5.76 2.84 25.90
CA LEU A 316 -4.53 2.06 25.95
C LEU A 316 -4.77 0.88 26.88
N ILE A 317 -5.11 -0.31 26.38
CA ILE A 317 -5.54 -1.44 27.25
C ILE A 317 -4.78 -2.71 26.91
N GLY A 318 -4.01 -3.23 27.87
CA GLY A 318 -3.38 -4.55 27.78
C GLY A 318 -2.27 -4.66 26.73
N ASN A 319 -1.66 -3.54 26.34
CA ASN A 319 -0.46 -3.57 25.50
C ASN A 319 0.75 -4.03 26.34
N ASP A 320 1.63 -4.80 25.72
CA ASP A 320 2.95 -5.16 26.23
C ASP A 320 3.98 -4.27 25.51
N VAL A 321 4.61 -3.33 26.23
CA VAL A 321 5.51 -2.33 25.66
C VAL A 321 6.86 -2.42 26.33
N SER A 322 7.95 -2.57 25.57
CA SER A 322 9.29 -2.77 26.13
C SER A 322 10.42 -2.25 25.24
N GLY A 323 11.56 -1.93 25.84
CA GLY A 323 12.79 -1.64 25.10
C GLY A 323 12.90 -0.25 24.44
N PHE A 324 11.86 0.58 24.55
CA PHE A 324 11.90 1.99 24.19
C PHE A 324 12.46 2.85 25.32
N ASP A 325 13.07 4.00 24.98
CA ASP A 325 13.53 5.01 25.94
C ASP A 325 12.38 5.52 26.82
N GLU A 326 11.22 5.78 26.20
CA GLU A 326 9.96 6.07 26.88
C GLU A 326 8.88 5.07 26.46
N LEU A 327 8.37 4.26 27.39
CA LEU A 327 7.39 3.23 27.03
C LEU A 327 6.06 3.82 26.54
N ILE A 328 5.51 4.80 27.28
CA ILE A 328 4.24 5.43 26.97
C ILE A 328 4.30 6.92 27.31
N VAL A 329 4.04 7.75 26.31
CA VAL A 329 3.89 9.20 26.45
C VAL A 329 2.44 9.57 26.13
N ASP A 330 1.71 10.01 27.14
CA ASP A 330 0.30 10.38 27.01
C ASP A 330 0.11 11.88 27.24
N GLN A 331 -0.21 12.59 26.16
CA GLN A 331 -0.56 14.01 26.15
C GLN A 331 -2.04 14.22 25.80
N GLY A 332 -2.77 13.15 25.49
CA GLY A 332 -4.15 13.19 24.99
C GLY A 332 -5.17 13.58 26.05
N ALA A 333 -6.34 14.00 25.59
CA ALA A 333 -7.47 14.27 26.47
C ALA A 333 -8.24 12.98 26.78
N ASP A 334 -8.62 12.80 28.04
CA ASP A 334 -9.49 11.70 28.48
C ASP A 334 -8.95 10.28 28.17
N THR A 335 -7.64 10.10 27.99
CA THR A 335 -7.02 8.79 27.76
C THR A 335 -7.40 7.80 28.87
N LYS A 336 -7.77 6.58 28.48
CA LYS A 336 -8.12 5.48 29.38
C LYS A 336 -6.95 4.50 29.44
N LEU A 337 -6.26 4.54 30.57
CA LEU A 337 -5.16 3.63 30.92
C LEU A 337 -5.68 2.39 31.67
N PRO A 338 -4.96 1.25 31.68
CA PRO A 338 -5.35 0.11 32.49
C PRO A 338 -5.31 0.49 33.99
N ASN A 339 -6.14 -0.14 34.83
CA ASN A 339 -6.14 0.11 36.27
C ASN A 339 -5.68 -1.15 37.03
N PRO A 340 -4.57 -1.13 37.78
CA PRO A 340 -3.63 -0.01 37.96
C PRO A 340 -2.75 0.22 36.71
N PHE A 341 -2.38 1.47 36.46
CA PHE A 341 -1.35 1.85 35.48
C PHE A 341 -0.07 2.14 36.26
N ASP A 342 1.02 1.45 35.92
CA ASP A 342 2.36 1.80 36.37
C ASP A 342 3.23 1.97 35.12
N PRO A 343 3.66 3.21 34.81
CA PRO A 343 4.50 3.46 33.64
C PRO A 343 5.91 2.85 33.75
N ASN A 344 6.26 2.28 34.92
CA ASN A 344 7.58 1.71 35.20
C ASN A 344 7.56 0.21 35.59
N SER A 345 6.41 -0.47 35.51
CA SER A 345 6.28 -1.88 35.94
C SER A 345 6.50 -2.87 34.81
#